data_AF-A0A4R6WRE8-F1
#
_entry.id   AF-A0A4R6WRE8-F1
#
_cell.length_a   1.000
_cell.length_b   1.000
_cell.length_c   1.000
_cell.angle_alpha   90.00
_cell.angle_beta   90.00
_cell.angle_gamma   90.00
#
_symmetry.space_group_name_H-M   'P 1'
#
loop_
_entity.id
_entity.type
_entity.pdbx_description
1 polymer ?
#
loop_
_entity_poly.entity_id
_entity_poly.type
_entity_poly.pdbx_seq_one_letter_code
_entity_poly.pdbx_strand_id
1 'polypeptide(L)'
;MSVTAATQSPHPATSRIARTAIESFARLPFNDEAQADELQIDGNPFRRPSRAKDLPFIPLGKPLPLGQLAGNSALALHRLLLNIYEADQLVLPVAAGDATAWDGFDAFYGPAAIARGERARPCLEHILFAALDDEIEISGNWQDATLGAYFDDFLAEERRQAGAPAEADPLLAAILAAADPTAAAKHYLVQMAPDFLSEASAMARLAPGAYGPLQSALFNVLIDEYGAAVHRAKHSTLFEATLASLGLDPRPHCYWQFYQPSALMLTNYFHYITRNKAHFFRYLGALFYTESTLVNVTARQSALLERVFGNAVDTRYFDEHHHIDRHHSEMVRHRLIEPAIAAYGQRAIRGVLRGFEELRLLQRLADQDMADQLLWAGRLTPNAPDVAAHVSRWRAAQAEGSGNSFPSETFHEALDERSTTHIHPDDRLLVLESGEMDFFPLCGVTLRLRAGDCLLIPQGRLHGSIVRSASSTYHQPILTPQEAAPLWRPGPEMNAGARS
;
A
#
# COMPACT_ATOMS: atom_id res chain seq x y z
N MET A 1 -12.66 -9.50 38.28
CA MET A 1 -12.39 -8.16 38.84
C MET A 1 -12.21 -7.21 37.68
N SER A 2 -13.12 -6.25 37.54
CA SER A 2 -13.11 -5.26 36.47
C SER A 2 -11.96 -4.29 36.71
N VAL A 3 -10.92 -4.34 35.89
CA VAL A 3 -9.91 -3.29 35.81
C VAL A 3 -10.34 -2.40 34.67
N THR A 4 -10.84 -1.23 35.04
CA THR A 4 -11.18 -0.11 34.17
C THR A 4 -10.04 0.14 33.19
N ALA A 5 -10.39 0.18 31.89
CA ALA A 5 -9.52 0.73 30.86
C ALA A 5 -9.02 2.09 31.33
N ALA A 6 -7.70 2.28 31.36
CA ALA A 6 -7.13 3.60 31.56
C ALA A 6 -7.65 4.49 30.44
N THR A 7 -8.56 5.40 30.80
CA THR A 7 -9.04 6.49 29.96
C THR A 7 -7.83 7.33 29.56
N GLN A 8 -7.32 7.12 28.35
CA GLN A 8 -6.46 8.11 27.72
C GLN A 8 -7.27 9.41 27.62
N SER A 9 -6.77 10.47 28.24
CA SER A 9 -7.40 11.79 28.18
C SER A 9 -7.56 12.21 26.70
N PRO A 10 -8.71 12.77 26.30
CA PRO A 10 -8.86 13.34 24.98
C PRO A 10 -7.98 14.59 24.95
N HIS A 11 -6.87 14.53 24.24
CA HIS A 11 -5.85 15.57 24.30
C HIS A 11 -6.26 16.72 23.38
N PRO A 12 -6.76 17.88 23.87
CA PRO A 12 -7.27 18.96 23.02
C PRO A 12 -6.15 19.89 22.54
N ALA A 13 -4.89 19.45 22.67
CA ALA A 13 -3.67 20.15 22.30
C ALA A 13 -2.82 19.39 21.26
N THR A 14 -3.27 18.21 20.82
CA THR A 14 -2.53 17.32 19.89
C THR A 14 -2.58 17.79 18.44
N SER A 15 -3.67 18.38 17.97
CA SER A 15 -3.84 18.75 16.55
C SER A 15 -2.75 19.72 16.04
N ARG A 16 -2.44 20.79 16.79
CA ARG A 16 -1.44 21.78 16.36
C ARG A 16 -0.01 21.23 16.42
N ILE A 17 0.32 20.49 17.48
CA ILE A 17 1.65 19.88 17.64
C ILE A 17 1.87 18.79 16.58
N ALA A 18 0.88 17.93 16.36
CA ALA A 18 0.88 16.91 15.32
C ALA A 18 1.07 17.53 13.94
N ARG A 19 0.26 18.54 13.61
CA ARG A 19 0.37 19.29 12.35
C ARG A 19 1.78 19.85 12.16
N THR A 20 2.31 20.59 13.13
CA THR A 20 3.67 21.16 13.03
C THR A 20 4.75 20.09 12.88
N ALA A 21 4.63 18.94 13.56
CA ALA A 21 5.60 17.86 13.44
C ALA A 21 5.58 17.24 12.03
N ILE A 22 4.38 16.92 11.53
CA ILE A 22 4.18 16.33 10.20
C ILE A 22 4.65 17.30 9.10
N GLU A 23 4.23 18.56 9.16
CA GLU A 23 4.63 19.60 8.20
C GLU A 23 6.14 19.86 8.24
N SER A 24 6.79 19.76 9.40
CA SER A 24 8.24 19.92 9.52
C SER A 24 9.01 18.81 8.82
N PHE A 25 8.55 17.56 8.95
CA PHE A 25 9.14 16.41 8.25
C PHE A 25 8.86 16.47 6.75
N ALA A 26 7.63 16.78 6.35
CA ALA A 26 7.21 16.84 4.95
C ALA A 26 7.91 17.95 4.12
N ARG A 27 8.52 18.94 4.78
CA ARG A 27 9.36 19.99 4.15
C ARG A 27 10.80 19.55 3.85
N LEU A 28 11.19 18.31 4.18
CA LEU A 28 12.50 17.81 3.82
C LEU A 28 12.57 17.55 2.30
N PRO A 29 13.67 17.88 1.61
CA PRO A 29 13.72 17.93 0.14
C PRO A 29 13.36 16.63 -0.57
N PHE A 30 13.66 15.48 0.05
CA PHE A 30 13.31 14.19 -0.54
C PHE A 30 11.80 13.97 -0.70
N ASN A 31 10.95 14.72 0.01
CA ASN A 31 9.50 14.65 -0.07
C ASN A 31 8.88 15.56 -1.15
N ASP A 32 9.68 16.41 -1.81
CA ASP A 32 9.19 17.42 -2.78
C ASP A 32 8.41 16.78 -3.95
N GLU A 33 7.58 17.56 -4.63
CA GLU A 33 6.77 17.07 -5.77
C GLU A 33 7.62 16.46 -6.87
N ALA A 34 7.08 15.44 -7.56
CA ALA A 34 7.77 14.78 -8.66
C ALA A 34 8.05 15.76 -9.80
N GLN A 35 9.29 15.78 -10.30
CA GLN A 35 9.72 16.56 -11.45
C GLN A 35 9.25 15.92 -12.76
N ALA A 36 9.39 16.64 -13.86
CA ALA A 36 8.91 16.25 -15.19
C ALA A 36 9.34 14.83 -15.63
N ASP A 37 10.57 14.45 -15.36
CA ASP A 37 11.17 13.16 -15.70
C ASP A 37 10.89 12.05 -14.66
N GLU A 38 10.43 12.41 -13.47
CA GLU A 38 10.31 11.49 -12.33
C GLU A 38 9.01 10.66 -12.32
N LEU A 39 8.43 10.24 -13.46
CA LEU A 39 7.28 9.29 -13.42
C LEU A 39 7.65 8.01 -12.66
N GLN A 40 8.86 7.54 -12.93
CA GLN A 40 9.58 6.54 -12.16
C GLN A 40 10.80 7.23 -11.54
N ILE A 41 11.23 6.76 -10.37
CA ILE A 41 12.41 7.28 -9.70
C ILE A 41 13.64 6.53 -10.24
N ASP A 42 14.41 7.19 -11.11
CA ASP A 42 15.58 6.56 -11.72
C ASP A 42 16.79 6.59 -10.78
N GLY A 43 17.13 5.45 -10.19
CA GLY A 43 18.41 5.21 -9.53
C GLY A 43 18.66 5.95 -8.20
N ASN A 44 17.75 6.81 -7.75
CA ASN A 44 17.86 7.53 -6.48
C ASN A 44 16.87 7.00 -5.41
N PRO A 45 17.27 6.08 -4.52
CA PRO A 45 16.39 5.50 -3.50
C PRO A 45 15.92 6.50 -2.43
N PHE A 46 16.55 7.67 -2.36
CA PHE A 46 16.24 8.71 -1.37
C PHE A 46 15.19 9.69 -1.89
N ARG A 47 14.86 9.65 -3.18
CA ARG A 47 13.88 10.55 -3.78
C ARG A 47 12.46 9.98 -3.65
N ARG A 48 11.59 10.63 -2.87
CA ARG A 48 10.31 10.05 -2.43
C ARG A 48 9.16 11.08 -2.39
N PRO A 49 8.64 11.51 -3.56
CA PRO A 49 7.60 12.53 -3.64
C PRO A 49 6.36 12.22 -2.79
N SER A 50 6.06 13.06 -1.78
CA SER A 50 5.04 12.72 -0.79
C SER A 50 3.70 13.44 -0.99
N ARG A 51 3.64 14.41 -1.92
CA ARG A 51 2.54 15.37 -2.06
C ARG A 51 2.30 16.24 -0.82
N ALA A 52 3.37 16.72 -0.20
CA ALA A 52 3.31 17.54 1.02
C ALA A 52 2.42 18.79 0.88
N LYS A 53 2.22 19.30 -0.34
CA LYS A 53 1.35 20.45 -0.62
C LYS A 53 -0.13 20.21 -0.26
N ASP A 54 -0.55 18.96 -0.14
CA ASP A 54 -1.94 18.60 0.20
C ASP A 54 -2.21 18.64 1.73
N LEU A 55 -1.17 18.66 2.58
CA LEU A 55 -1.28 18.67 4.04
C LEU A 55 -2.19 19.76 4.66
N PRO A 56 -2.30 20.98 4.11
CA PRO A 56 -3.24 21.97 4.59
C PRO A 56 -4.71 21.50 4.54
N PHE A 57 -5.04 20.60 3.62
CA PHE A 57 -6.41 20.09 3.40
C PHE A 57 -6.69 18.77 4.12
N ILE A 58 -5.67 18.14 4.72
CA ILE A 58 -5.80 16.87 5.44
C ILE A 58 -6.18 17.12 6.92
N PRO A 59 -7.20 16.42 7.47
CA PRO A 59 -7.60 16.57 8.86
C PRO A 59 -6.65 15.82 9.82
N LEU A 60 -5.46 16.36 10.05
CA LEU A 60 -4.39 15.77 10.90
C LEU A 60 -4.73 15.65 12.41
N GLY A 61 -5.93 16.06 12.82
CA GLY A 61 -6.35 16.06 14.23
C GLY A 61 -7.18 14.85 14.65
N LYS A 62 -7.52 13.94 13.73
CA LYS A 62 -8.36 12.77 13.99
C LYS A 62 -7.86 11.54 13.23
N PRO A 63 -8.17 10.32 13.71
CA PRO A 63 -7.95 9.10 12.93
C PRO A 63 -8.62 9.15 11.56
N LEU A 64 -7.95 8.57 10.58
CA LEU A 64 -8.48 8.36 9.23
C LEU A 64 -9.41 7.14 9.25
N PRO A 65 -10.68 7.27 8.83
CA PRO A 65 -11.60 6.13 8.78
C PRO A 65 -11.11 5.07 7.78
N LEU A 66 -11.31 3.79 8.09
CA LEU A 66 -10.88 2.71 7.18
C LEU A 66 -11.55 2.79 5.79
N GLY A 67 -12.79 3.30 5.71
CA GLY A 67 -13.46 3.58 4.44
C GLY A 67 -12.80 4.66 3.57
N GLN A 68 -11.77 5.34 4.06
CA GLN A 68 -10.99 6.36 3.32
C GLN A 68 -9.55 5.93 3.05
N LEU A 69 -9.21 4.65 3.23
CA LEU A 69 -7.86 4.12 3.02
C LEU A 69 -7.38 4.24 1.57
N ALA A 70 -8.29 4.14 0.60
CA ALA A 70 -8.00 4.41 -0.81
C ALA A 70 -8.03 5.91 -1.15
N GLY A 71 -7.87 6.82 -0.18
CA GLY A 71 -7.99 8.26 -0.37
C GLY A 71 -6.66 9.02 -0.42
N ASN A 72 -6.68 10.27 -0.89
CA ASN A 72 -5.47 11.11 -0.99
C ASN A 72 -4.82 11.39 0.38
N SER A 73 -5.63 11.52 1.42
CA SER A 73 -5.12 11.68 2.80
C SER A 73 -4.30 10.46 3.22
N ALA A 74 -4.82 9.25 2.98
CA ALA A 74 -4.10 8.01 3.28
C ALA A 74 -2.82 7.91 2.44
N LEU A 75 -2.88 8.22 1.15
CA LEU A 75 -1.72 8.20 0.24
C LEU A 75 -0.58 9.10 0.73
N ALA A 76 -0.87 10.38 0.97
CA ALA A 76 0.15 11.34 1.39
C ALA A 76 0.76 10.95 2.76
N LEU A 77 -0.08 10.53 3.71
CA LEU A 77 0.38 10.18 5.05
C LEU A 77 1.15 8.86 5.09
N HIS A 78 0.74 7.83 4.32
CA HIS A 78 1.48 6.57 4.21
C HIS A 78 2.81 6.74 3.49
N ARG A 79 2.91 7.61 2.48
CA ARG A 79 4.17 8.01 1.84
C ARG A 79 5.14 8.63 2.86
N LEU A 80 4.66 9.57 3.67
CA LEU A 80 5.48 10.17 4.73
C LEU A 80 5.88 9.14 5.79
N LEU A 81 4.96 8.28 6.21
CA LEU A 81 5.23 7.29 7.26
C LEU A 81 6.26 6.25 6.82
N LEU A 82 6.18 5.76 5.58
CA LEU A 82 7.17 4.82 5.03
C LEU A 82 8.57 5.44 5.01
N ASN A 83 8.68 6.72 4.63
CA ASN A 83 9.96 7.45 4.68
C ASN A 83 10.58 7.49 6.08
N ILE A 84 9.76 7.59 7.12
CA ILE A 84 10.26 7.58 8.50
C ILE A 84 10.76 6.18 8.87
N TYR A 85 10.01 5.13 8.54
CA TYR A 85 10.42 3.77 8.88
C TYR A 85 11.70 3.36 8.16
N GLU A 86 11.80 3.64 6.87
CA GLU A 86 12.97 3.26 6.08
C GLU A 86 14.22 4.10 6.39
N ALA A 87 14.10 5.19 7.14
CA ALA A 87 15.27 5.92 7.62
C ALA A 87 16.12 5.09 8.61
N ASP A 88 15.60 3.98 9.14
CA ASP A 88 16.39 2.98 9.88
C ASP A 88 16.85 1.78 9.04
N GLN A 89 16.52 1.76 7.74
CA GLN A 89 16.92 0.69 6.82
C GLN A 89 18.02 1.20 5.90
N LEU A 90 19.11 0.44 5.77
CA LEU A 90 20.22 0.84 4.91
C LEU A 90 19.88 0.56 3.45
N VAL A 91 19.82 1.62 2.64
CA VAL A 91 19.80 1.57 1.18
C VAL A 91 21.00 2.35 0.67
N LEU A 92 21.74 1.76 -0.26
CA LEU A 92 22.95 2.37 -0.82
C LEU A 92 22.67 2.88 -2.25
N PRO A 93 23.34 3.97 -2.68
CA PRO A 93 23.38 4.37 -4.08
C PRO A 93 23.84 3.22 -4.99
N VAL A 94 23.28 3.14 -6.20
CA VAL A 94 23.62 2.11 -7.19
C VAL A 94 25.08 2.22 -7.66
N ALA A 95 25.63 3.43 -7.72
CA ALA A 95 27.00 3.69 -8.16
C ALA A 95 27.78 4.53 -7.14
N ALA A 96 28.95 4.04 -6.72
CA ALA A 96 29.79 4.67 -5.70
C ALA A 96 30.30 6.07 -6.05
N GLY A 97 30.24 6.48 -7.33
CA GLY A 97 30.80 7.74 -7.84
C GLY A 97 29.79 8.87 -8.08
N ASP A 98 28.50 8.67 -7.82
CA ASP A 98 27.49 9.71 -8.02
C ASP A 98 27.38 10.60 -6.79
N ALA A 99 27.99 11.80 -6.85
CA ALA A 99 27.97 12.76 -5.76
C ALA A 99 26.53 13.18 -5.37
N THR A 100 25.60 13.24 -6.32
CA THR A 100 24.21 13.64 -6.06
C THR A 100 23.45 12.57 -5.27
N ALA A 101 23.80 11.30 -5.47
CA ALA A 101 23.25 10.20 -4.71
C ALA A 101 23.74 10.20 -3.24
N TRP A 102 24.99 10.63 -3.00
CA TRP A 102 25.52 10.77 -1.65
C TRP A 102 24.95 11.98 -0.89
N ASP A 103 24.68 13.10 -1.56
CA ASP A 103 23.95 14.23 -0.95
C ASP A 103 22.54 13.80 -0.51
N GLY A 104 21.86 13.00 -1.33
CA GLY A 104 20.58 12.39 -0.99
C GLY A 104 20.67 11.43 0.21
N PHE A 105 21.71 10.58 0.25
CA PHE A 105 22.00 9.69 1.37
C PHE A 105 22.19 10.47 2.67
N ASP A 106 23.04 11.49 2.67
CA ASP A 106 23.32 12.32 3.85
C ASP A 106 22.10 13.12 4.31
N ALA A 107 21.29 13.61 3.37
CA ALA A 107 20.04 14.29 3.69
C ALA A 107 19.00 13.34 4.31
N PHE A 108 18.89 12.10 3.81
CA PHE A 108 17.90 11.12 4.24
C PHE A 108 18.25 10.51 5.60
N TYR A 109 19.51 10.10 5.81
CA TYR A 109 19.99 9.54 7.08
C TYR A 109 20.50 10.60 8.07
N GLY A 110 20.46 11.87 7.69
CA GLY A 110 20.97 12.98 8.50
C GLY A 110 20.20 13.17 9.82
N PRO A 111 20.85 13.64 10.90
CA PRO A 111 20.22 13.80 12.22
C PRO A 111 18.95 14.65 12.21
N ALA A 112 18.87 15.66 11.32
CA ALA A 112 17.69 16.51 11.18
C ALA A 112 16.49 15.76 10.61
N ALA A 113 16.71 14.87 9.63
CA ALA A 113 15.65 14.06 9.04
C ALA A 113 15.12 13.04 10.07
N ILE A 114 16.02 12.32 10.74
CA ILE A 114 15.68 11.36 11.80
C ILE A 114 14.88 12.05 12.93
N ALA A 115 15.35 13.19 13.44
CA ALA A 115 14.68 13.89 14.53
C ALA A 115 13.28 14.40 14.15
N ARG A 116 13.10 14.89 12.92
CA ARG A 116 11.79 15.36 12.43
C ARG A 116 10.84 14.18 12.19
N GLY A 117 11.35 13.10 11.61
CA GLY A 117 10.58 11.87 11.37
C GLY A 117 10.09 11.27 12.68
N GLU A 118 10.97 11.05 13.65
CA GLU A 118 10.59 10.50 14.96
C GLU A 118 9.62 11.39 15.75
N ARG A 119 9.66 12.71 15.53
CA ARG A 119 8.67 13.63 16.11
C ARG A 119 7.30 13.51 15.44
N ALA A 120 7.24 13.27 14.13
CA ALA A 120 6.00 13.11 13.37
C ALA A 120 5.37 11.72 13.52
N ARG A 121 6.20 10.68 13.72
CA ARG A 121 5.80 9.27 13.66
C ARG A 121 4.63 8.92 14.57
N PRO A 122 4.59 9.23 15.88
CA PRO A 122 3.46 8.86 16.72
C PRO A 122 2.14 9.48 16.27
N CYS A 123 2.19 10.69 15.68
CA CYS A 123 1.00 11.35 15.14
C CYS A 123 0.53 10.67 13.86
N LEU A 124 1.44 10.32 12.95
CA LEU A 124 1.11 9.59 11.73
C LEU A 124 0.56 8.19 12.03
N GLU A 125 1.21 7.44 12.94
CA GLU A 125 0.76 6.13 13.38
C GLU A 125 -0.66 6.20 13.98
N HIS A 126 -0.93 7.20 14.82
CA HIS A 126 -2.26 7.40 15.39
C HIS A 126 -3.30 7.73 14.31
N ILE A 127 -2.99 8.64 13.38
CA ILE A 127 -3.93 8.99 12.31
C ILE A 127 -4.24 7.77 11.44
N LEU A 128 -3.24 6.96 11.11
CA LEU A 128 -3.36 5.89 10.12
C LEU A 128 -3.88 4.57 10.69
N PHE A 129 -3.61 4.26 11.96
CA PHE A 129 -3.91 2.94 12.54
C PHE A 129 -4.89 2.95 13.71
N ALA A 130 -5.21 4.10 14.31
CA ALA A 130 -6.12 4.12 15.47
C ALA A 130 -7.55 3.70 15.12
N ALA A 131 -8.00 3.83 13.87
CA ALA A 131 -9.31 3.32 13.45
C ALA A 131 -9.46 1.80 13.63
N LEU A 132 -8.34 1.04 13.69
CA LEU A 132 -8.37 -0.40 14.00
C LEU A 132 -8.87 -0.68 15.43
N ASP A 133 -8.77 0.28 16.36
CA ASP A 133 -9.32 0.12 17.71
C ASP A 133 -10.85 0.03 17.73
N ASP A 134 -11.52 0.72 16.80
CA ASP A 134 -12.97 0.74 16.68
C ASP A 134 -13.51 -0.42 15.82
N GLU A 135 -12.67 -0.95 14.91
CA GLU A 135 -13.06 -1.96 13.92
C GLU A 135 -12.82 -3.40 14.39
N ILE A 136 -11.83 -3.61 15.26
CA ILE A 136 -11.48 -4.92 15.80
C ILE A 136 -11.93 -5.03 17.26
N GLU A 137 -13.11 -5.62 17.47
CA GLU A 137 -13.60 -5.95 18.81
C GLU A 137 -13.22 -7.39 19.21
N ILE A 138 -12.28 -7.51 20.16
CA ILE A 138 -11.99 -8.80 20.81
C ILE A 138 -12.95 -8.97 21.99
N SER A 139 -14.12 -9.53 21.70
CA SER A 139 -15.12 -9.88 22.71
C SER A 139 -14.93 -11.32 23.21
N GLY A 140 -15.49 -11.64 24.37
CA GLY A 140 -15.47 -12.99 24.94
C GLY A 140 -14.26 -13.32 25.84
N ASN A 141 -14.30 -14.52 26.43
CA ASN A 141 -13.27 -15.02 27.35
C ASN A 141 -12.28 -15.92 26.60
N TRP A 142 -11.31 -15.32 25.93
CA TRP A 142 -10.28 -16.06 25.21
C TRP A 142 -9.33 -16.78 26.16
N GLN A 143 -9.22 -18.09 25.97
CA GLN A 143 -8.26 -18.97 26.63
C GLN A 143 -7.38 -19.64 25.57
N ASP A 144 -6.29 -20.26 26.02
CA ASP A 144 -5.36 -20.98 25.16
C ASP A 144 -6.09 -21.97 24.23
N ALA A 145 -6.94 -22.84 24.81
CA ALA A 145 -7.71 -23.82 24.05
C ALA A 145 -8.65 -23.20 22.99
N THR A 146 -9.29 -22.06 23.29
CA THR A 146 -10.20 -21.41 22.32
C THR A 146 -9.44 -20.70 21.21
N LEU A 147 -8.26 -20.12 21.50
CA LEU A 147 -7.40 -19.54 20.48
C LEU A 147 -6.80 -20.63 19.58
N GLY A 148 -6.39 -21.75 20.17
CA GLY A 148 -5.93 -22.92 19.42
C GLY A 148 -7.00 -23.45 18.46
N ALA A 149 -8.24 -23.62 18.93
CA ALA A 149 -9.35 -24.04 18.09
C ALA A 149 -9.64 -23.05 16.95
N TYR A 150 -9.59 -21.74 17.23
CA TYR A 150 -9.76 -20.71 16.21
C TYR A 150 -8.71 -20.82 15.09
N PHE A 151 -7.45 -21.04 15.45
CA PHE A 151 -6.37 -21.26 14.48
C PHE A 151 -6.47 -22.60 13.77
N ASP A 152 -6.95 -23.65 14.42
CA ASP A 152 -7.20 -24.95 13.79
C ASP A 152 -8.28 -24.86 12.70
N ASP A 153 -9.37 -24.14 12.99
CA ASP A 153 -10.46 -23.91 12.03
C ASP A 153 -9.97 -23.10 10.82
N PHE A 154 -9.18 -22.05 11.06
CA PHE A 154 -8.55 -21.26 10.01
C PHE A 154 -7.62 -22.11 9.14
N LEU A 155 -6.68 -22.84 9.74
CA LEU A 155 -5.78 -23.73 9.00
C LEU A 155 -6.52 -24.85 8.27
N ALA A 156 -7.65 -25.31 8.79
CA ALA A 156 -8.49 -26.30 8.11
C ALA A 156 -9.14 -25.71 6.84
N GLU A 157 -9.53 -24.44 6.86
CA GLU A 157 -9.97 -23.74 5.64
C GLU A 157 -8.82 -23.59 4.65
N GLU A 158 -7.65 -23.13 5.07
CA GLU A 158 -6.48 -23.02 4.19
C GLU A 158 -6.11 -24.38 3.55
N ARG A 159 -6.18 -25.47 4.30
CA ARG A 159 -5.97 -26.83 3.75
C ARG A 159 -7.06 -27.24 2.75
N ARG A 160 -8.32 -26.84 2.93
CA ARG A 160 -9.39 -27.10 1.95
C ARG A 160 -9.16 -26.36 0.64
N GLN A 161 -8.54 -25.18 0.72
CA GLN A 161 -8.24 -24.32 -0.43
C GLN A 161 -6.89 -24.64 -1.10
N ALA A 162 -6.15 -25.62 -0.58
CA ALA A 162 -4.87 -26.04 -1.12
C ALA A 162 -5.02 -26.64 -2.53
N GLY A 163 -4.16 -26.21 -3.46
CA GLY A 163 -4.19 -26.64 -4.86
C GLY A 163 -5.34 -26.05 -5.68
N ALA A 164 -6.14 -25.13 -5.12
CA ALA A 164 -7.09 -24.35 -5.90
C ALA A 164 -6.36 -23.50 -6.95
N PRO A 165 -6.94 -23.33 -8.16
CA PRO A 165 -6.32 -22.54 -9.23
C PRO A 165 -6.25 -21.06 -8.84
N ALA A 166 -5.45 -20.28 -9.60
CA ALA A 166 -5.33 -18.84 -9.38
C ALA A 166 -6.69 -18.12 -9.36
N GLU A 167 -7.65 -18.51 -10.21
CA GLU A 167 -8.99 -17.91 -10.26
C GLU A 167 -9.86 -18.15 -9.02
N ALA A 168 -9.46 -19.05 -8.11
CA ALA A 168 -10.14 -19.18 -6.83
C ALA A 168 -9.93 -17.94 -5.94
N ASP A 169 -8.86 -17.19 -6.19
CA ASP A 169 -8.64 -15.88 -5.61
C ASP A 169 -9.29 -14.80 -6.50
N PRO A 170 -10.24 -13.99 -5.98
CA PRO A 170 -10.94 -13.01 -6.81
C PRO A 170 -10.03 -11.90 -7.37
N LEU A 171 -8.93 -11.55 -6.71
CA LEU A 171 -8.00 -10.53 -7.20
C LEU A 171 -7.19 -11.09 -8.36
N LEU A 172 -6.67 -12.32 -8.22
CA LEU A 172 -5.93 -12.97 -9.31
C LEU A 172 -6.86 -13.28 -10.49
N ALA A 173 -8.12 -13.64 -10.23
CA ALA A 173 -9.15 -13.75 -11.26
C ALA A 173 -9.37 -12.42 -12.01
N ALA A 174 -9.42 -11.30 -11.28
CA ALA A 174 -9.56 -9.97 -11.89
C ALA A 174 -8.34 -9.59 -12.76
N ILE A 175 -7.12 -9.97 -12.35
CA ILE A 175 -5.91 -9.77 -13.16
C ILE A 175 -6.00 -10.59 -14.46
N LEU A 176 -6.37 -11.87 -14.37
CA LEU A 176 -6.52 -12.75 -15.55
C LEU A 176 -7.62 -12.28 -16.51
N ALA A 177 -8.67 -11.68 -15.98
CA ALA A 177 -9.81 -11.18 -16.75
C ALA A 177 -9.62 -9.74 -17.26
N ALA A 178 -8.52 -9.06 -16.90
CA ALA A 178 -8.26 -7.70 -17.33
C ALA A 178 -8.12 -7.61 -18.86
N ALA A 179 -8.46 -6.45 -19.44
CA ALA A 179 -8.29 -6.21 -20.87
C ALA A 179 -6.81 -6.34 -21.32
N ASP A 180 -5.89 -5.99 -20.44
CA ASP A 180 -4.45 -6.24 -20.56
C ASP A 180 -3.94 -6.92 -19.28
N PRO A 181 -3.95 -8.27 -19.23
CA PRO A 181 -3.47 -9.04 -18.07
C PRO A 181 -1.98 -8.80 -17.78
N THR A 182 -1.18 -8.47 -18.79
CA THR A 182 0.25 -8.18 -18.63
C THR A 182 0.45 -6.88 -17.86
N ALA A 183 -0.24 -5.80 -18.26
CA ALA A 183 -0.17 -4.53 -17.53
C ALA A 183 -0.73 -4.66 -16.11
N ALA A 184 -1.85 -5.39 -15.94
CA ALA A 184 -2.44 -5.64 -14.63
C ALA A 184 -1.49 -6.41 -13.70
N ALA A 185 -0.88 -7.51 -14.18
CA ALA A 185 0.05 -8.31 -13.38
C ALA A 185 1.34 -7.54 -13.05
N LYS A 186 1.86 -6.72 -13.97
CA LYS A 186 3.01 -5.84 -13.69
C LYS A 186 2.67 -4.79 -12.62
N HIS A 187 1.49 -4.16 -12.70
CA HIS A 187 1.06 -3.21 -11.68
C HIS A 187 0.86 -3.89 -10.32
N TYR A 188 0.38 -5.13 -10.30
CA TYR A 188 0.25 -5.95 -9.09
C TYR A 188 1.60 -6.23 -8.42
N LEU A 189 2.60 -6.67 -9.18
CA LEU A 189 3.97 -6.87 -8.66
C LEU A 189 4.58 -5.58 -8.11
N VAL A 190 4.31 -4.44 -8.75
CA VAL A 190 4.76 -3.13 -8.25
C VAL A 190 4.22 -2.83 -6.85
N GLN A 191 3.02 -3.27 -6.48
CA GLN A 191 2.47 -3.04 -5.14
C GLN A 191 3.22 -3.79 -4.04
N MET A 192 3.93 -4.87 -4.37
CA MET A 192 4.71 -5.67 -3.42
C MET A 192 6.11 -5.10 -3.20
N ALA A 193 6.61 -4.27 -4.11
CA ALA A 193 7.97 -3.76 -4.09
C ALA A 193 8.40 -3.07 -2.76
N PRO A 194 7.55 -2.27 -2.08
CA PRO A 194 7.93 -1.66 -0.80
C PRO A 194 8.32 -2.69 0.28
N ASP A 195 7.67 -3.84 0.28
CA ASP A 195 7.92 -4.92 1.24
C ASP A 195 8.99 -5.87 0.71
N PHE A 196 8.78 -6.47 -0.46
CA PHE A 196 9.57 -7.62 -0.92
C PHE A 196 11.01 -7.24 -1.32
N LEU A 197 11.25 -6.01 -1.78
CA LEU A 197 12.63 -5.55 -2.03
C LEU A 197 13.41 -5.26 -0.74
N SER A 198 12.71 -5.07 0.38
CA SER A 198 13.30 -4.85 1.71
C SER A 198 12.94 -5.97 2.70
N GLU A 199 12.60 -7.14 2.18
CA GLU A 199 11.91 -8.20 2.91
C GLU A 199 12.55 -8.57 4.24
N ALA A 200 11.68 -8.85 5.21
CA ALA A 200 12.00 -9.12 6.61
C ALA A 200 12.73 -7.99 7.36
N SER A 201 12.90 -6.79 6.77
CA SER A 201 13.48 -5.65 7.48
C SER A 201 12.60 -5.14 8.63
N ALA A 202 11.27 -5.27 8.53
CA ALA A 202 10.39 -5.02 9.67
C ALA A 202 10.65 -6.02 10.81
N MET A 203 10.71 -7.32 10.47
CA MET A 203 11.01 -8.41 11.40
C MET A 203 12.37 -8.21 12.10
N ALA A 204 13.39 -7.80 11.36
CA ALA A 204 14.75 -7.58 11.87
C ALA A 204 14.80 -6.59 13.04
N ARG A 205 13.83 -5.67 13.18
CA ARG A 205 13.74 -4.76 14.34
C ARG A 205 13.53 -5.49 15.66
N LEU A 206 13.04 -6.74 15.63
CA LEU A 206 12.83 -7.58 16.80
C LEU A 206 14.04 -8.48 17.12
N ALA A 207 15.09 -8.47 16.29
CA ALA A 207 16.31 -9.22 16.58
C ALA A 207 17.10 -8.67 17.79
N PRO A 208 17.28 -7.34 17.96
CA PRO A 208 17.96 -6.79 19.14
C PRO A 208 17.10 -6.92 20.42
N GLY A 209 17.74 -7.27 21.53
CA GLY A 209 17.10 -7.35 22.85
C GLY A 209 17.45 -8.61 23.62
N ALA A 210 16.68 -8.91 24.67
CA ALA A 210 16.83 -10.10 25.49
C ALA A 210 15.46 -10.59 25.98
N TYR A 211 14.88 -11.57 25.28
CA TYR A 211 13.53 -12.09 25.60
C TYR A 211 13.40 -13.62 25.48
N GLY A 212 14.53 -14.32 25.61
CA GLY A 212 14.58 -15.77 25.80
C GLY A 212 14.37 -16.58 24.50
N PRO A 213 13.85 -17.82 24.59
CA PRO A 213 13.74 -18.74 23.44
C PRO A 213 12.92 -18.20 22.26
N LEU A 214 11.94 -17.32 22.53
CA LEU A 214 11.17 -16.63 21.49
C LEU A 214 12.07 -15.84 20.54
N GLN A 215 13.14 -15.24 21.06
CA GLN A 215 14.09 -14.48 20.25
C GLN A 215 14.82 -15.37 19.25
N SER A 216 15.29 -16.53 19.69
CA SER A 216 15.96 -17.48 18.81
C SER A 216 14.99 -18.11 17.80
N ALA A 217 13.75 -18.39 18.20
CA ALA A 217 12.73 -18.89 17.27
C ALA A 217 12.41 -17.86 16.18
N LEU A 218 12.26 -16.58 16.53
CA LEU A 218 12.03 -15.52 15.55
C LEU A 218 13.25 -15.31 14.65
N PHE A 219 14.46 -15.40 15.21
CA PHE A 219 15.69 -15.26 14.44
C PHE A 219 15.88 -16.39 13.43
N ASN A 220 15.34 -17.59 13.69
CA ASN A 220 15.32 -18.67 12.70
C ASN A 220 14.49 -18.28 11.47
N VAL A 221 13.29 -17.72 11.64
CA VAL A 221 12.48 -17.20 10.51
C VAL A 221 13.34 -16.19 9.73
N LEU A 222 13.91 -15.20 10.43
CA LEU A 222 14.70 -14.15 9.81
C LEU A 222 15.91 -14.66 9.02
N ILE A 223 16.56 -15.73 9.47
CA ILE A 223 17.68 -16.36 8.73
C ILE A 223 17.19 -16.92 7.40
N ASP A 224 16.03 -17.56 7.38
CA ASP A 224 15.46 -18.16 6.17
C ASP A 224 15.09 -17.05 5.17
N GLU A 225 14.42 -15.98 5.62
CA GLU A 225 14.10 -14.80 4.78
C GLU A 225 15.36 -14.14 4.16
N TYR A 226 16.47 -14.20 4.89
CA TYR A 226 17.77 -13.69 4.44
C TYR A 226 18.55 -14.72 3.59
N GLY A 227 17.88 -15.77 3.12
CA GLY A 227 18.45 -16.81 2.26
C GLY A 227 19.58 -17.57 2.94
N ALA A 228 19.48 -17.79 4.25
CA ALA A 228 20.55 -18.37 5.06
C ALA A 228 21.92 -17.68 4.87
N ALA A 229 21.91 -16.34 4.76
CA ALA A 229 23.07 -15.49 4.49
C ALA A 229 23.73 -15.71 3.11
N VAL A 230 23.03 -16.36 2.17
CA VAL A 230 23.46 -16.51 0.79
C VAL A 230 22.69 -15.50 -0.06
N HIS A 231 23.36 -14.43 -0.51
CA HIS A 231 22.70 -13.32 -1.23
C HIS A 231 21.81 -13.76 -2.39
N ARG A 232 22.27 -14.70 -3.24
CA ARG A 232 21.48 -15.23 -4.37
C ARG A 232 20.22 -16.01 -3.98
N ALA A 233 20.11 -16.39 -2.70
CA ALA A 233 18.96 -17.08 -2.13
C ALA A 233 18.16 -16.17 -1.20
N LYS A 234 18.63 -14.93 -0.94
CA LYS A 234 17.85 -13.95 -0.19
C LYS A 234 16.55 -13.71 -0.96
N HIS A 235 15.42 -13.76 -0.27
CA HIS A 235 14.12 -13.68 -0.91
C HIS A 235 13.95 -12.37 -1.70
N SER A 236 14.41 -11.22 -1.16
CA SER A 236 14.45 -9.97 -1.93
C SER A 236 15.21 -10.08 -3.26
N THR A 237 16.30 -10.84 -3.33
CA THR A 237 17.07 -11.05 -4.56
C THR A 237 16.34 -11.98 -5.55
N LEU A 238 15.52 -12.91 -5.05
CA LEU A 238 14.61 -13.68 -5.89
C LEU A 238 13.51 -12.77 -6.46
N PHE A 239 12.96 -11.85 -5.66
CA PHE A 239 11.96 -10.89 -6.13
C PHE A 239 12.54 -9.87 -7.13
N GLU A 240 13.78 -9.42 -6.93
CA GLU A 240 14.53 -8.63 -7.91
C GLU A 240 14.58 -9.36 -9.27
N ALA A 241 14.83 -10.68 -9.26
CA ALA A 241 14.85 -11.51 -10.47
C ALA A 241 13.46 -11.62 -11.12
N THR A 242 12.39 -11.76 -10.33
CA THR A 242 10.99 -11.71 -10.82
C THR A 242 10.73 -10.41 -11.58
N LEU A 243 11.03 -9.25 -10.97
CA LEU A 243 10.82 -7.95 -11.61
C LEU A 243 11.67 -7.82 -12.90
N ALA A 244 12.96 -8.14 -12.82
CA ALA A 244 13.88 -8.04 -13.93
C ALA A 244 13.48 -8.93 -15.13
N SER A 245 12.97 -10.14 -14.88
CA SER A 245 12.50 -11.05 -15.93
C SER A 245 11.36 -10.48 -16.78
N LEU A 246 10.61 -9.53 -16.23
CA LEU A 246 9.47 -8.87 -16.87
C LEU A 246 9.82 -7.48 -17.42
N GLY A 247 11.11 -7.10 -17.36
CA GLY A 247 11.59 -5.77 -17.74
C GLY A 247 11.17 -4.67 -16.75
N LEU A 248 10.84 -5.03 -15.51
CA LEU A 248 10.67 -4.07 -14.42
C LEU A 248 12.02 -3.83 -13.74
N ASP A 249 12.20 -2.61 -13.24
CA ASP A 249 13.38 -2.18 -12.52
C ASP A 249 13.25 -2.58 -11.04
N PRO A 250 14.14 -3.42 -10.51
CA PRO A 250 14.03 -3.92 -9.15
C PRO A 250 14.61 -2.96 -8.10
N ARG A 251 15.04 -1.75 -8.47
CA ARG A 251 15.64 -0.80 -7.52
C ARG A 251 14.56 -0.11 -6.67
N PRO A 252 14.65 -0.14 -5.33
CA PRO A 252 13.83 0.71 -4.47
C PRO A 252 14.15 2.19 -4.72
N HIS A 253 13.20 3.11 -4.86
CA HIS A 253 11.75 2.94 -5.04
C HIS A 253 11.34 3.42 -6.44
N CYS A 254 11.82 2.74 -7.48
CA CYS A 254 11.58 3.10 -8.88
C CYS A 254 10.10 3.41 -9.18
N TYR A 255 9.20 2.67 -8.55
CA TYR A 255 7.76 2.79 -8.76
C TYR A 255 7.00 3.56 -7.67
N TRP A 256 7.68 4.42 -6.90
CA TRP A 256 7.09 5.17 -5.79
C TRP A 256 5.75 5.85 -6.10
N GLN A 257 5.63 6.43 -7.31
CA GLN A 257 4.40 7.10 -7.74
C GLN A 257 3.23 6.13 -7.96
N PHE A 258 3.47 4.83 -8.13
CA PHE A 258 2.42 3.85 -8.42
C PHE A 258 2.05 2.98 -7.23
N TYR A 259 2.69 3.17 -6.07
CA TYR A 259 2.26 2.52 -4.84
C TYR A 259 0.93 3.08 -4.38
N GLN A 260 -0.07 2.19 -4.29
CA GLN A 260 -1.38 2.48 -3.74
C GLN A 260 -1.28 2.73 -2.24
N PRO A 261 -2.16 3.56 -1.66
CA PRO A 261 -2.16 3.83 -0.24
C PRO A 261 -2.34 2.54 0.60
N SER A 262 -3.12 1.58 0.10
CA SER A 262 -3.35 0.29 0.74
C SER A 262 -2.12 -0.64 0.73
N ALA A 263 -1.34 -0.64 -0.35
CA ALA A 263 -0.07 -1.37 -0.43
C ALA A 263 0.96 -0.79 0.56
N LEU A 264 1.06 0.54 0.62
CA LEU A 264 1.87 1.24 1.61
C LEU A 264 1.37 0.99 3.04
N MET A 265 0.06 0.88 3.24
CA MET A 265 -0.55 0.58 4.54
C MET A 265 -0.12 -0.80 5.05
N LEU A 266 -0.15 -1.85 4.22
CA LEU A 266 0.31 -3.19 4.60
C LEU A 266 1.78 -3.18 5.05
N THR A 267 2.66 -2.58 4.24
CA THR A 267 4.09 -2.45 4.56
C THR A 267 4.30 -1.66 5.86
N ASN A 268 3.62 -0.51 5.98
CA ASN A 268 3.69 0.35 7.16
C ASN A 268 3.13 -0.32 8.42
N TYR A 269 2.15 -1.22 8.31
CA TYR A 269 1.58 -1.93 9.45
C TYR A 269 2.62 -2.87 10.10
N PHE A 270 3.38 -3.61 9.30
CA PHE A 270 4.49 -4.41 9.83
C PHE A 270 5.57 -3.56 10.48
N HIS A 271 5.92 -2.42 9.89
CA HIS A 271 6.83 -1.47 10.56
C HIS A 271 6.25 -0.90 11.85
N TYR A 272 4.97 -0.55 11.88
CA TYR A 272 4.28 -0.04 13.06
C TYR A 272 4.34 -1.01 14.23
N ILE A 273 3.94 -2.27 14.03
CA ILE A 273 3.88 -3.26 15.10
C ILE A 273 5.26 -3.79 15.53
N THR A 274 6.28 -3.66 14.68
CA THR A 274 7.67 -4.05 15.01
C THR A 274 8.50 -2.91 15.59
N ARG A 275 8.25 -1.64 15.21
CA ARG A 275 8.88 -0.45 15.80
C ARG A 275 8.37 -0.24 17.23
N ASN A 276 7.06 -0.39 17.44
CA ASN A 276 6.43 -0.25 18.75
C ASN A 276 6.46 -1.59 19.51
N LYS A 277 7.48 -1.80 20.36
CA LYS A 277 7.68 -3.08 21.09
C LYS A 277 6.50 -3.51 21.98
N ALA A 278 5.63 -2.57 22.35
CA ALA A 278 4.38 -2.87 23.03
C ALA A 278 3.43 -3.77 22.19
N HIS A 279 3.63 -3.82 20.87
CA HIS A 279 2.87 -4.62 19.92
C HIS A 279 3.55 -5.93 19.53
N PHE A 280 4.60 -6.36 20.25
CA PHE A 280 5.30 -7.61 19.96
C PHE A 280 4.34 -8.82 19.78
N PHE A 281 3.35 -8.98 20.65
CA PHE A 281 2.38 -10.07 20.51
C PHE A 281 1.43 -9.89 19.32
N ARG A 282 1.13 -8.64 18.91
CA ARG A 282 0.40 -8.40 17.65
C ARG A 282 1.22 -8.86 16.46
N TYR A 283 2.52 -8.57 16.46
CA TYR A 283 3.41 -9.07 15.42
C TYR A 283 3.39 -10.60 15.31
N LEU A 284 3.39 -11.34 16.43
CA LEU A 284 3.30 -12.81 16.36
C LEU A 284 2.00 -13.31 15.70
N GLY A 285 0.87 -12.63 15.95
CA GLY A 285 -0.40 -12.97 15.32
C GLY A 285 -0.45 -12.63 13.83
N ALA A 286 0.06 -11.45 13.47
CA ALA A 286 0.19 -11.03 12.08
C ALA A 286 1.12 -11.99 11.31
N LEU A 287 2.28 -12.34 11.89
CA LEU A 287 3.20 -13.32 11.32
C LEU A 287 2.52 -14.68 11.12
N PHE A 288 1.77 -15.18 12.11
CA PHE A 288 1.05 -16.44 11.96
C PHE A 288 0.01 -16.40 10.82
N TYR A 289 -0.72 -15.30 10.65
CA TYR A 289 -1.63 -15.13 9.52
C TYR A 289 -0.87 -15.16 8.19
N THR A 290 0.25 -14.44 8.09
CA THR A 290 1.10 -14.43 6.89
C THR A 290 1.58 -15.84 6.57
N GLU A 291 2.33 -16.49 7.47
CA GLU A 291 2.90 -17.83 7.22
C GLU A 291 1.85 -18.89 6.89
N SER A 292 0.67 -18.78 7.49
CA SER A 292 -0.42 -19.74 7.27
C SER A 292 -1.12 -19.57 5.92
N THR A 293 -1.09 -18.37 5.33
CA THR A 293 -1.72 -18.07 4.03
C THR A 293 -0.72 -18.12 2.88
N LEU A 294 0.55 -17.83 3.14
CA LEU A 294 1.58 -17.64 2.13
C LEU A 294 1.72 -18.88 1.23
N VAL A 295 1.69 -20.09 1.80
CA VAL A 295 1.73 -21.38 1.07
C VAL A 295 0.73 -21.44 -0.09
N ASN A 296 -0.50 -20.98 0.13
CA ASN A 296 -1.57 -21.02 -0.87
C ASN A 296 -1.49 -19.81 -1.81
N VAL A 297 -1.22 -18.63 -1.25
CA VAL A 297 -1.17 -17.37 -2.01
C VAL A 297 -0.02 -17.38 -3.02
N THR A 298 1.18 -17.78 -2.61
CA THR A 298 2.36 -17.78 -3.50
C THR A 298 2.27 -18.83 -4.58
N ALA A 299 1.70 -20.01 -4.29
CA ALA A 299 1.39 -21.00 -5.30
C ALA A 299 0.46 -20.45 -6.40
N ARG A 300 -0.57 -19.71 -6.00
CA ARG A 300 -1.50 -19.07 -6.95
C ARG A 300 -0.87 -17.90 -7.70
N GLN A 301 -0.02 -17.12 -7.04
CA GLN A 301 0.74 -16.03 -7.68
C GLN A 301 1.72 -16.58 -8.71
N SER A 302 2.45 -17.65 -8.39
CA SER A 302 3.32 -18.36 -9.34
C SER A 302 2.52 -18.81 -10.57
N ALA A 303 1.42 -19.55 -10.36
CA ALA A 303 0.55 -20.01 -11.45
C ALA A 303 -0.07 -18.86 -12.28
N LEU A 304 -0.45 -17.75 -11.63
CA LEU A 304 -0.92 -16.53 -12.31
C LEU A 304 0.16 -16.00 -13.25
N LEU A 305 1.37 -15.81 -12.73
CA LEU A 305 2.47 -15.21 -13.48
C LEU A 305 2.90 -16.10 -14.64
N GLU A 306 3.03 -17.41 -14.44
CA GLU A 306 3.29 -18.37 -15.51
C GLU A 306 2.21 -18.34 -16.59
N ARG A 307 0.94 -18.17 -16.21
CA ARG A 307 -0.16 -18.08 -17.18
C ARG A 307 -0.14 -16.79 -17.98
N VAL A 308 0.25 -15.66 -17.38
CA VAL A 308 0.31 -14.37 -18.06
C VAL A 308 1.56 -14.24 -18.93
N PHE A 309 2.70 -14.73 -18.45
CA PHE A 309 4.03 -14.46 -19.04
C PHE A 309 4.72 -15.69 -19.63
N GLY A 310 4.21 -16.91 -19.39
CA GLY A 310 4.85 -18.14 -19.81
C GLY A 310 6.26 -18.29 -19.23
N ASN A 311 7.20 -18.81 -20.02
CA ASN A 311 8.59 -19.02 -19.59
C ASN A 311 9.42 -17.73 -19.46
N ALA A 312 8.82 -16.55 -19.66
CA ALA A 312 9.54 -15.28 -19.52
C ALA A 312 9.65 -14.82 -18.07
N VAL A 313 8.80 -15.30 -17.17
CA VAL A 313 8.81 -14.90 -15.76
C VAL A 313 9.69 -15.80 -14.91
N ASP A 314 10.36 -15.20 -13.94
CA ASP A 314 11.02 -15.91 -12.84
C ASP A 314 10.09 -15.93 -11.61
N THR A 315 9.55 -17.10 -11.29
CA THR A 315 8.62 -17.31 -10.16
C THR A 315 9.30 -17.83 -8.91
N ARG A 316 10.62 -17.99 -8.89
CA ARG A 316 11.34 -18.64 -7.78
C ARG A 316 11.09 -18.01 -6.42
N TYR A 317 10.86 -16.69 -6.38
CA TYR A 317 10.43 -16.01 -5.16
C TYR A 317 9.17 -16.66 -4.55
N PHE A 318 8.14 -16.86 -5.38
CA PHE A 318 6.86 -17.43 -4.95
C PHE A 318 6.97 -18.94 -4.71
N ASP A 319 7.73 -19.64 -5.55
CA ASP A 319 7.92 -21.09 -5.42
C ASP A 319 8.66 -21.46 -4.13
N GLU A 320 9.66 -20.65 -3.72
CA GLU A 320 10.42 -20.87 -2.49
C GLU A 320 9.52 -20.78 -1.25
N HIS A 321 8.70 -19.73 -1.16
CA HIS A 321 7.69 -19.55 -0.11
C HIS A 321 6.67 -20.68 -0.08
N HIS A 322 6.20 -21.14 -1.24
CA HIS A 322 5.31 -22.29 -1.30
C HIS A 322 5.92 -23.56 -0.65
N HIS A 323 7.23 -23.75 -0.81
CA HIS A 323 7.94 -24.91 -0.27
C HIS A 323 8.32 -24.78 1.21
N ILE A 324 8.77 -23.62 1.65
CA ILE A 324 9.32 -23.42 3.01
C ILE A 324 8.21 -23.14 4.04
N ASP A 325 7.16 -22.40 3.69
CA ASP A 325 6.28 -21.79 4.69
C ASP A 325 5.33 -22.78 5.37
N ARG A 326 5.18 -23.99 4.81
CA ARG A 326 4.51 -25.11 5.52
C ARG A 326 5.20 -25.41 6.85
N HIS A 327 6.52 -25.24 6.90
CA HIS A 327 7.29 -25.39 8.13
C HIS A 327 7.20 -24.15 9.03
N HIS A 328 7.16 -22.95 8.44
CA HIS A 328 7.11 -21.69 9.20
C HIS A 328 5.80 -21.50 9.95
N SER A 329 4.63 -21.80 9.35
CA SER A 329 3.34 -21.68 10.05
C SER A 329 3.27 -22.56 11.31
N GLU A 330 3.73 -23.82 11.23
CA GLU A 330 3.87 -24.72 12.38
C GLU A 330 4.90 -24.20 13.39
N MET A 331 6.03 -23.69 12.91
CA MET A 331 7.07 -23.14 13.76
C MET A 331 6.61 -21.89 14.51
N VAL A 332 5.92 -20.96 13.85
CA VAL A 332 5.35 -19.76 14.49
C VAL A 332 4.33 -20.17 15.55
N ARG A 333 3.47 -21.14 15.25
CA ARG A 333 2.51 -21.64 16.26
C ARG A 333 3.23 -22.25 17.47
N HIS A 334 4.06 -23.27 17.25
CA HIS A 334 4.58 -24.13 18.31
C HIS A 334 5.83 -23.56 19.01
N ARG A 335 6.62 -22.71 18.34
CA ARG A 335 7.86 -22.15 18.88
C ARG A 335 7.76 -20.67 19.23
N LEU A 336 6.74 -19.95 18.76
CA LEU A 336 6.51 -18.56 19.13
C LEU A 336 5.22 -18.36 19.93
N ILE A 337 4.05 -18.71 19.38
CA ILE A 337 2.76 -18.38 19.98
C ILE A 337 2.50 -19.21 21.25
N GLU A 338 2.58 -20.53 21.18
CA GLU A 338 2.32 -21.40 22.34
C GLU A 338 3.27 -21.09 23.52
N PRO A 339 4.61 -20.94 23.32
CA PRO A 339 5.49 -20.55 24.41
C PRO A 339 5.24 -19.13 24.92
N ALA A 340 4.82 -18.18 24.06
CA ALA A 340 4.43 -16.85 24.50
C ALA A 340 3.16 -16.88 25.37
N ILE A 341 2.17 -17.71 25.02
CA ILE A 341 0.96 -17.90 25.83
C ILE A 341 1.31 -18.55 27.16
N ALA A 342 2.15 -19.60 27.16
CA ALA A 342 2.59 -20.25 28.39
C ALA A 342 3.32 -19.29 29.34
N ALA A 343 4.16 -18.40 28.80
CA ALA A 343 4.95 -17.45 29.59
C ALA A 343 4.17 -16.20 30.03
N TYR A 344 3.28 -15.67 29.17
CA TYR A 344 2.67 -14.34 29.35
C TYR A 344 1.13 -14.35 29.41
N GLY A 345 0.52 -15.53 29.31
CA GLY A 345 -0.91 -15.77 29.48
C GLY A 345 -1.79 -14.84 28.63
N GLN A 346 -2.78 -14.24 29.28
CA GLN A 346 -3.81 -13.40 28.65
C GLN A 346 -3.25 -12.22 27.85
N ARG A 347 -2.05 -11.71 28.19
CA ARG A 347 -1.43 -10.62 27.42
C ARG A 347 -1.00 -11.09 26.03
N ALA A 348 -0.42 -12.28 25.93
CA ALA A 348 -0.04 -12.87 24.66
C ALA A 348 -1.27 -13.23 23.83
N ILE A 349 -2.25 -13.93 24.43
CA ILE A 349 -3.50 -14.31 23.75
C ILE A 349 -4.17 -13.11 23.07
N ARG A 350 -4.39 -12.02 23.83
CA ARG A 350 -5.04 -10.81 23.29
C ARG A 350 -4.22 -10.15 22.20
N GLY A 351 -2.90 -10.09 22.36
CA GLY A 351 -2.02 -9.48 21.37
C GLY A 351 -1.99 -10.27 20.07
N VAL A 352 -1.79 -11.60 20.16
CA VAL A 352 -1.75 -12.53 19.03
C VAL A 352 -3.06 -12.47 18.25
N LEU A 353 -4.20 -12.65 18.92
CA LEU A 353 -5.49 -12.58 18.24
C LEU A 353 -5.71 -11.21 17.57
N ARG A 354 -5.32 -10.12 18.25
CA ARG A 354 -5.47 -8.77 17.70
C ARG A 354 -4.66 -8.56 16.43
N GLY A 355 -3.39 -8.97 16.43
CA GLY A 355 -2.55 -8.80 15.24
C GLY A 355 -2.98 -9.66 14.06
N PHE A 356 -3.48 -10.86 14.35
CA PHE A 356 -4.07 -11.74 13.34
C PHE A 356 -5.28 -11.08 12.65
N GLU A 357 -6.24 -10.57 13.42
CA GLU A 357 -7.44 -9.92 12.87
C GLU A 357 -7.15 -8.57 12.20
N GLU A 358 -6.25 -7.77 12.78
CA GLU A 358 -5.80 -6.50 12.17
C GLU A 358 -5.23 -6.77 10.77
N LEU A 359 -4.27 -7.70 10.62
CA LEU A 359 -3.67 -7.98 9.31
C LEU A 359 -4.69 -8.58 8.33
N ARG A 360 -5.55 -9.51 8.77
CA ARG A 360 -6.61 -10.10 7.94
C ARG A 360 -7.58 -9.04 7.39
N LEU A 361 -7.94 -8.04 8.21
CA LEU A 361 -8.76 -6.92 7.77
C LEU A 361 -8.01 -6.05 6.76
N LEU A 362 -6.79 -5.65 7.07
CA LEU A 362 -5.99 -4.78 6.21
C LEU A 362 -5.69 -5.42 4.84
N GLN A 363 -5.39 -6.72 4.80
CA GLN A 363 -5.16 -7.46 3.55
C GLN A 363 -6.38 -7.41 2.64
N ARG A 364 -7.56 -7.71 3.18
CA ARG A 364 -8.82 -7.66 2.42
C ARG A 364 -9.11 -6.27 1.86
N LEU A 365 -8.82 -5.21 2.62
CA LEU A 365 -9.01 -3.83 2.16
C LEU A 365 -8.01 -3.47 1.04
N ALA A 366 -6.78 -3.98 1.11
CA ALA A 366 -5.80 -3.79 0.05
C ALA A 366 -6.16 -4.57 -1.22
N ASP A 367 -6.66 -5.80 -1.09
CA ASP A 367 -7.12 -6.60 -2.22
C ASP A 367 -8.29 -5.90 -2.94
N GLN A 368 -9.22 -5.31 -2.18
CA GLN A 368 -10.32 -4.52 -2.74
C GLN A 368 -9.80 -3.28 -3.50
N ASP A 369 -8.90 -2.50 -2.89
CA ASP A 369 -8.35 -1.30 -3.51
C ASP A 369 -7.59 -1.63 -4.81
N MET A 370 -6.81 -2.72 -4.82
CA MET A 370 -6.13 -3.22 -6.02
C MET A 370 -7.13 -3.67 -7.09
N ALA A 371 -8.13 -4.47 -6.72
CA ALA A 371 -9.13 -4.98 -7.66
C ALA A 371 -9.91 -3.83 -8.32
N ASP A 372 -10.32 -2.83 -7.54
CA ASP A 372 -11.01 -1.65 -8.05
C ASP A 372 -10.11 -0.81 -8.98
N GLN A 373 -8.80 -0.79 -8.75
CA GLN A 373 -7.85 0.00 -9.53
C GLN A 373 -7.66 -0.62 -10.90
N LEU A 374 -7.50 -1.95 -10.94
CA LEU A 374 -7.43 -2.74 -12.16
C LEU A 374 -8.74 -2.69 -12.94
N LEU A 375 -9.88 -2.79 -12.26
CA LEU A 375 -11.20 -2.73 -12.89
C LEU A 375 -11.45 -1.37 -13.56
N TRP A 376 -11.11 -0.28 -12.87
CA TRP A 376 -11.24 1.07 -13.42
C TRP A 376 -10.31 1.26 -14.62
N ALA A 377 -9.02 0.98 -14.45
CA ALA A 377 -8.03 1.18 -15.49
C ALA A 377 -8.30 0.31 -16.73
N GLY A 378 -8.74 -0.93 -16.54
CA GLY A 378 -9.08 -1.86 -17.63
C GLY A 378 -10.33 -1.45 -18.42
N ARG A 379 -11.16 -0.55 -17.90
CA ARG A 379 -12.35 0.00 -18.59
C ARG A 379 -12.11 1.41 -19.12
N LEU A 380 -10.96 2.00 -18.84
CA LEU A 380 -10.69 3.40 -19.14
C LEU A 380 -10.56 3.61 -20.65
N THR A 381 -11.61 4.16 -21.25
CA THR A 381 -11.69 4.45 -22.68
C THR A 381 -11.89 5.95 -22.88
N PRO A 382 -10.98 6.67 -23.55
CA PRO A 382 -11.18 8.06 -23.92
C PRO A 382 -12.49 8.24 -24.69
N ASN A 383 -13.28 9.24 -24.28
CA ASN A 383 -14.56 9.58 -24.91
C ASN A 383 -15.59 8.44 -24.92
N ALA A 384 -15.60 7.59 -23.89
CA ALA A 384 -16.67 6.62 -23.69
C ALA A 384 -18.06 7.30 -23.85
N PRO A 385 -19.02 6.70 -24.60
CA PRO A 385 -20.25 7.40 -24.99
C PRO A 385 -21.06 7.99 -23.83
N ASP A 386 -21.10 7.27 -22.71
CA ASP A 386 -21.75 7.66 -21.46
C ASP A 386 -21.03 8.83 -20.77
N VAL A 387 -19.69 8.84 -20.76
CA VAL A 387 -18.86 9.95 -20.30
C VAL A 387 -19.04 11.18 -21.20
N ALA A 388 -18.99 11.02 -22.52
CA ALA A 388 -19.16 12.10 -23.49
C ALA A 388 -20.54 12.78 -23.38
N ALA A 389 -21.58 12.01 -23.07
CA ALA A 389 -22.91 12.55 -22.80
C ALA A 389 -22.91 13.47 -21.56
N HIS A 390 -22.22 13.09 -20.48
CA HIS A 390 -22.08 13.93 -19.29
C HIS A 390 -21.30 15.22 -19.60
N VAL A 391 -20.20 15.13 -20.34
CA VAL A 391 -19.42 16.31 -20.78
C VAL A 391 -20.27 17.25 -21.62
N SER A 392 -21.15 16.73 -22.48
CA SER A 392 -22.04 17.55 -23.30
C SER A 392 -23.04 18.34 -22.45
N ARG A 393 -23.63 17.72 -21.41
CA ARG A 393 -24.50 18.42 -20.45
C ARG A 393 -23.75 19.49 -19.68
N TRP A 394 -22.53 19.18 -19.23
CA TRP A 394 -21.67 20.13 -18.54
C TRP A 394 -21.35 21.35 -19.43
N ARG A 395 -20.93 21.13 -20.69
CA ARG A 395 -20.66 22.22 -21.66
C ARG A 395 -21.89 23.09 -21.91
N ALA A 396 -23.08 22.50 -22.04
CA ALA A 396 -24.32 23.24 -22.19
C ALA A 396 -24.61 24.12 -20.96
N ALA A 397 -24.45 23.58 -19.74
CA ALA A 397 -24.62 24.33 -18.51
C ALA A 397 -23.62 25.50 -18.38
N GLN A 398 -22.37 25.31 -18.80
CA GLN A 398 -21.38 26.40 -18.85
C GLN A 398 -21.80 27.50 -19.84
N ALA A 399 -22.28 27.13 -21.03
CA ALA A 399 -22.73 28.09 -22.05
C ALA A 399 -23.98 28.89 -21.63
N GLU A 400 -24.87 28.29 -20.85
CA GLU A 400 -26.09 28.92 -20.32
C GLU A 400 -25.83 29.80 -19.09
N GLY A 401 -24.59 29.88 -18.59
CA GLY A 401 -24.26 30.59 -17.36
C GLY A 401 -24.79 29.90 -16.08
N SER A 402 -25.24 28.65 -16.20
CA SER A 402 -25.72 27.82 -15.10
C SER A 402 -24.61 26.92 -14.51
N GLY A 403 -23.34 27.26 -14.76
CA GLY A 403 -22.14 26.49 -14.39
C GLY A 403 -22.03 26.13 -12.90
N ASN A 404 -22.66 26.88 -11.99
CA ASN A 404 -22.75 26.51 -10.56
C ASN A 404 -23.50 25.18 -10.31
N SER A 405 -24.26 24.69 -11.29
CA SER A 405 -24.95 23.40 -11.22
C SER A 405 -23.99 22.22 -11.41
N PHE A 406 -22.77 22.47 -11.91
CA PHE A 406 -21.70 21.50 -12.09
C PHE A 406 -20.36 22.09 -11.61
N PRO A 407 -20.03 21.94 -10.31
CA PRO A 407 -18.74 22.36 -9.79
C PRO A 407 -17.60 21.80 -10.65
N SER A 408 -16.67 22.65 -11.05
CA SER A 408 -15.54 22.25 -11.88
C SER A 408 -14.32 23.05 -11.51
N GLU A 409 -13.18 22.38 -11.46
CA GLU A 409 -11.87 23.03 -11.39
C GLU A 409 -11.33 23.20 -12.82
N THR A 410 -10.55 24.25 -13.07
CA THR A 410 -9.91 24.50 -14.37
C THR A 410 -8.44 24.76 -14.13
N PHE A 411 -7.60 24.12 -14.95
CA PHE A 411 -6.16 24.15 -14.83
C PHE A 411 -5.55 24.67 -16.14
N HIS A 412 -4.51 25.49 -16.00
CA HIS A 412 -3.69 25.99 -17.09
C HIS A 412 -2.26 25.63 -16.77
N GLU A 413 -1.75 24.60 -17.43
CA GLU A 413 -0.45 24.00 -17.10
C GLU A 413 0.49 24.12 -18.30
N ALA A 414 1.77 24.34 -18.01
CA ALA A 414 2.82 24.48 -19.02
C ALA A 414 3.42 23.12 -19.41
N LEU A 415 4.20 23.10 -20.51
CA LEU A 415 4.98 21.92 -20.89
C LEU A 415 5.73 21.34 -19.70
N ASP A 416 5.68 20.01 -19.57
CA ASP A 416 6.38 19.22 -18.56
C ASP A 416 5.90 19.45 -17.12
N GLU A 417 4.84 20.24 -16.91
CA GLU A 417 4.16 20.30 -15.62
C GLU A 417 3.53 18.94 -15.33
N ARG A 418 3.99 18.33 -14.22
CA ARG A 418 3.62 17.00 -13.78
C ARG A 418 2.75 17.08 -12.54
N SER A 419 1.62 16.39 -12.58
CA SER A 419 0.91 16.06 -11.36
C SER A 419 1.50 14.79 -10.74
N THR A 420 2.22 14.94 -9.62
CA THR A 420 2.59 13.79 -8.77
C THR A 420 1.35 12.94 -8.57
N THR A 421 1.46 11.62 -8.70
CA THR A 421 0.27 10.76 -8.64
C THR A 421 -0.51 10.95 -7.35
N HIS A 422 -1.82 11.02 -7.49
CA HIS A 422 -2.75 11.40 -6.45
C HIS A 422 -4.11 10.79 -6.66
N ILE A 423 -5.00 11.07 -5.72
CA ILE A 423 -6.35 10.53 -5.66
C ILE A 423 -7.32 11.69 -5.42
N HIS A 424 -8.51 11.63 -6.00
CA HIS A 424 -9.57 12.59 -5.68
C HIS A 424 -10.53 12.02 -4.62
N PRO A 425 -11.08 12.88 -3.75
CA PRO A 425 -12.08 12.48 -2.75
C PRO A 425 -13.50 12.39 -3.34
N ASP A 426 -13.65 12.63 -4.65
CA ASP A 426 -14.91 12.69 -5.37
C ASP A 426 -14.76 12.05 -6.76
N ASP A 427 -15.88 11.61 -7.31
CA ASP A 427 -15.97 11.18 -8.71
C ASP A 427 -15.93 12.40 -9.61
N ARG A 428 -15.01 12.42 -10.57
CA ARG A 428 -14.88 13.55 -11.49
C ARG A 428 -14.60 13.12 -12.91
N LEU A 429 -14.84 14.04 -13.83
CA LEU A 429 -14.41 13.94 -15.21
C LEU A 429 -13.08 14.66 -15.39
N LEU A 430 -12.32 14.27 -16.40
CA LEU A 430 -11.23 15.07 -16.96
C LEU A 430 -11.63 15.43 -18.38
N VAL A 431 -11.60 16.72 -18.73
CA VAL A 431 -11.96 17.22 -20.06
C VAL A 431 -10.82 18.11 -20.57
N LEU A 432 -10.10 17.65 -21.59
CA LEU A 432 -8.99 18.41 -22.17
C LEU A 432 -9.54 19.40 -23.21
N GLU A 433 -9.49 20.70 -22.92
CA GLU A 433 -9.98 21.75 -23.82
C GLU A 433 -8.98 22.03 -24.93
N SER A 434 -7.71 22.20 -24.56
CA SER A 434 -6.61 22.50 -25.49
C SER A 434 -5.32 21.84 -25.04
N GLY A 435 -4.42 21.59 -26.01
CA GLY A 435 -3.12 20.98 -25.76
C GLY A 435 -3.12 19.45 -25.84
N GLU A 436 -2.05 18.86 -25.32
CA GLU A 436 -1.84 17.42 -25.19
C GLU A 436 -1.30 17.09 -23.79
N MET A 437 -1.72 15.96 -23.24
CA MET A 437 -1.18 15.44 -21.98
C MET A 437 -1.10 13.91 -22.00
N ASP A 438 -0.14 13.35 -21.28
CA ASP A 438 -0.12 11.92 -20.95
C ASP A 438 -0.83 11.71 -19.60
N PHE A 439 -1.65 10.69 -19.51
CA PHE A 439 -2.36 10.25 -18.31
C PHE A 439 -1.94 8.84 -17.91
N PHE A 440 -1.71 8.61 -16.62
CA PHE A 440 -1.12 7.38 -16.08
C PHE A 440 -2.07 6.70 -15.09
N PRO A 441 -2.89 5.73 -15.52
CA PRO A 441 -3.82 5.02 -14.63
C PRO A 441 -3.17 3.84 -13.89
N LEU A 442 -2.10 3.27 -14.45
CA LEU A 442 -1.34 2.15 -13.90
C LEU A 442 0.14 2.34 -14.21
N CYS A 443 0.99 1.62 -13.47
CA CYS A 443 2.41 1.56 -13.78
C CYS A 443 2.61 0.98 -15.19
N GLY A 444 3.39 1.66 -16.03
CA GLY A 444 3.69 1.21 -17.39
C GLY A 444 2.57 1.44 -18.41
N VAL A 445 1.43 2.02 -18.01
CA VAL A 445 0.33 2.38 -18.91
C VAL A 445 0.28 3.89 -19.12
N THR A 446 0.25 4.32 -20.37
CA THR A 446 0.14 5.74 -20.75
C THR A 446 -1.01 5.91 -21.73
N LEU A 447 -1.95 6.80 -21.38
CA LEU A 447 -2.99 7.27 -22.28
C LEU A 447 -2.63 8.68 -22.77
N ARG A 448 -2.40 8.83 -24.07
CA ARG A 448 -2.19 10.14 -24.71
C ARG A 448 -3.54 10.78 -24.94
N LEU A 449 -3.78 11.93 -24.32
CA LEU A 449 -4.99 12.73 -24.49
C LEU A 449 -4.69 13.98 -25.31
N ARG A 450 -5.67 14.37 -26.14
CA ARG A 450 -5.65 15.57 -26.98
C ARG A 450 -6.87 16.44 -26.71
N ALA A 451 -6.79 17.69 -27.17
CA ALA A 451 -7.93 18.60 -27.17
C ALA A 451 -9.22 17.91 -27.66
N GLY A 452 -10.26 17.95 -26.83
CA GLY A 452 -11.54 17.28 -27.05
C GLY A 452 -11.73 16.00 -26.23
N ASP A 453 -10.64 15.34 -25.82
CA ASP A 453 -10.71 14.07 -25.09
C ASP A 453 -11.25 14.25 -23.67
N CYS A 454 -11.96 13.22 -23.19
CA CYS A 454 -12.44 13.14 -21.83
C CYS A 454 -12.34 11.75 -21.21
N LEU A 455 -12.22 11.72 -19.88
CA LEU A 455 -12.12 10.51 -19.06
C LEU A 455 -12.98 10.62 -17.80
N LEU A 456 -13.38 9.48 -17.26
CA LEU A 456 -13.91 9.35 -15.90
C LEU A 456 -12.77 9.00 -14.94
N ILE A 457 -12.68 9.73 -13.84
CA ILE A 457 -11.77 9.49 -12.73
C ILE A 457 -12.62 9.32 -11.47
N PRO A 458 -12.97 8.07 -11.10
CA PRO A 458 -13.73 7.82 -9.90
C PRO A 458 -12.96 8.20 -8.63
N GLN A 459 -13.71 8.45 -7.58
CA GLN A 459 -13.17 8.61 -6.24
C GLN A 459 -12.27 7.42 -5.89
N GLY A 460 -11.15 7.71 -5.24
CA GLY A 460 -10.28 6.68 -4.69
C GLY A 460 -9.33 6.02 -5.69
N ARG A 461 -9.29 6.44 -6.96
CA ARG A 461 -8.40 5.85 -7.98
C ARG A 461 -7.10 6.63 -8.11
N LEU A 462 -5.98 5.93 -7.96
CA LEU A 462 -4.64 6.52 -8.11
C LEU A 462 -4.36 6.81 -9.58
N HIS A 463 -3.92 8.01 -9.88
CA HIS A 463 -3.52 8.39 -11.24
C HIS A 463 -2.55 9.57 -11.22
N GLY A 464 -1.94 9.86 -12.36
CA GLY A 464 -1.13 11.07 -12.57
C GLY A 464 -1.20 11.53 -14.01
N SER A 465 -0.58 12.68 -14.27
CA SER A 465 -0.54 13.26 -15.61
C SER A 465 0.71 14.11 -15.82
N ILE A 466 1.04 14.37 -17.08
CA ILE A 466 2.05 15.35 -17.49
C ILE A 466 1.66 16.03 -18.79
N VAL A 467 1.83 17.35 -18.86
CA VAL A 467 1.56 18.14 -20.06
C VAL A 467 2.66 17.94 -21.10
N ARG A 468 2.27 17.77 -22.37
CA ARG A 468 3.17 17.48 -23.49
C ARG A 468 3.19 18.55 -24.59
N SER A 469 2.20 19.44 -24.61
CA SER A 469 2.19 20.64 -25.44
C SER A 469 2.83 21.82 -24.70
N ALA A 470 3.10 22.92 -25.41
CA ALA A 470 3.62 24.15 -24.80
C ALA A 470 2.75 24.67 -23.64
N SER A 471 1.44 24.48 -23.77
CA SER A 471 0.43 24.72 -22.74
C SER A 471 -0.74 23.75 -22.93
N SER A 472 -1.41 23.42 -21.83
CA SER A 472 -2.68 22.70 -21.85
C SER A 472 -3.69 23.38 -20.93
N THR A 473 -4.95 23.44 -21.39
CA THR A 473 -6.09 23.82 -20.54
C THR A 473 -7.00 22.63 -20.41
N TYR A 474 -7.31 22.23 -19.19
CA TYR A 474 -8.26 21.15 -18.92
C TYR A 474 -9.15 21.48 -17.73
N HIS A 475 -10.31 20.83 -17.71
CA HIS A 475 -11.32 20.99 -16.68
C HIS A 475 -11.53 19.67 -15.95
N GLN A 476 -11.91 19.78 -14.68
CA GLN A 476 -12.29 18.67 -13.84
C GLN A 476 -13.68 18.87 -13.23
N PRO A 477 -14.76 18.59 -14.00
CA PRO A 477 -16.12 18.60 -13.49
C PRO A 477 -16.34 17.52 -12.44
N ILE A 478 -16.89 17.89 -11.29
CA ILE A 478 -17.21 16.98 -10.18
C ILE A 478 -18.62 16.44 -10.38
N LEU A 479 -18.77 15.12 -10.27
CA LEU A 479 -20.04 14.42 -10.41
C LEU A 479 -20.70 14.24 -9.05
N THR A 480 -22.03 14.34 -9.03
CA THR A 480 -22.81 13.85 -7.89
C THR A 480 -22.82 12.31 -7.85
N PRO A 481 -23.05 11.68 -6.67
CA PRO A 481 -23.17 10.23 -6.60
C PRO A 481 -24.22 9.64 -7.55
N GLN A 482 -25.31 10.37 -7.81
CA GLN A 482 -26.35 9.94 -8.75
C GLN A 482 -25.85 9.93 -10.20
N GLU A 483 -24.97 10.86 -10.57
CA GLU A 483 -24.39 10.95 -11.91
C GLU A 483 -23.25 9.95 -12.12
N ALA A 484 -22.46 9.67 -11.08
CA ALA A 484 -21.35 8.71 -11.14
C ALA A 484 -21.83 7.25 -11.16
N ALA A 485 -22.90 6.91 -10.42
CA ALA A 485 -23.42 5.55 -10.25
C ALA A 485 -23.69 4.73 -11.54
N PRO A 486 -24.12 5.31 -12.68
CA PRO A 486 -24.23 4.58 -13.94
C PRO A 486 -22.89 4.43 -14.69
N LEU A 487 -21.91 5.30 -14.46
CA LEU A 487 -20.62 5.31 -15.16
C LEU A 487 -19.60 4.38 -14.51
N TRP A 488 -19.63 4.29 -13.19
CA TRP A 488 -18.69 3.50 -12.41
C TRP A 488 -19.34 2.88 -11.19
N ARG A 489 -18.92 1.65 -10.89
CA ARG A 489 -19.17 0.98 -9.61
C ARG A 489 -17.93 0.16 -9.25
N PRO A 490 -17.55 0.14 -7.95
CA PRO A 490 -16.56 -0.80 -7.45
C PRO A 490 -16.91 -2.24 -7.81
N GLY A 491 -15.90 -3.10 -7.82
CA GLY A 491 -16.08 -4.54 -7.91
C GLY A 491 -16.88 -5.10 -6.71
N PRO A 492 -17.28 -6.38 -6.76
CA PRO A 492 -17.85 -7.04 -5.60
C PRO A 492 -16.88 -6.97 -4.41
N GLU A 493 -17.40 -6.89 -3.19
CA GLU A 493 -16.56 -6.91 -2.00
C GLU A 493 -15.70 -8.17 -1.96
N MET A 494 -14.39 -7.98 -1.76
CA MET A 494 -13.44 -9.07 -1.56
C MET A 494 -13.79 -9.79 -0.25
N ASN A 495 -14.34 -11.00 -0.36
CA ASN A 495 -14.64 -11.83 0.80
C ASN A 495 -13.33 -12.36 1.40
N ALA A 496 -13.08 -12.05 2.67
CA ALA A 496 -12.30 -12.96 3.49
C ALA A 496 -13.17 -14.21 3.67
N GLY A 497 -12.61 -15.41 3.54
CA GLY A 497 -13.30 -16.65 3.89
C GLY A 497 -14.15 -16.46 5.15
N ALA A 498 -15.38 -16.98 5.09
CA ALA A 498 -16.53 -16.69 5.97
C ALA A 498 -16.18 -16.12 7.35
N ARG A 499 -16.84 -15.00 7.71
CA ARG A 499 -16.93 -14.57 9.11
C ARG A 499 -17.53 -15.74 9.91
N SER A 500 -16.72 -16.37 10.76
CA SER A 500 -17.15 -17.31 11.80
C SER A 500 -17.04 -16.64 13.15
#